data_AF-A0A2E3XRM3-F1
#
_entry.id   AF-A0A2E3XRM3-F1
#
_cell.length_a   1.000
_cell.length_b   1.000
_cell.length_c   1.000
_cell.angle_alpha   90.00
_cell.angle_beta   90.00
_cell.angle_gamma   90.00
#
_symmetry.space_group_name_H-M   'P 1'
#
loop_
_entity.id
_entity.type
_entity.pdbx_description
1 polymer ?
#
loop_
_entity_poly.entity_id
_entity_poly.type
_entity_poly.pdbx_seq_one_letter_code
_entity_poly.pdbx_strand_id
1 'polypeptide(L)'
;MAPATRILIGLFFSLWASQILAKTYSLNEGRSRSNSFRIVNPTTERLYFEYYIGSFDALKSQKSSDLGGSRGEFHDLKFKSFKMTNEEGKVSLPYQSFIVKAKKENLIVGLKHLPGKFFKDIYSQVAPKKPCRCDKNSPISYEIKGDYENESSPLYEIESLGTYRGQALTRVKVYGARQRSAGIEVFPSLKLSLMTKDRSPLALVNFKKDFKESNRHFLIIASKELEEGALEWSLFKQSQGYQVDLFYYEDIATDALTLQKFIREQYKLKGHQYAVIIGHEFLVPTFYRETSMAWDTPTDYPYFYMDNDEARADLFPEIFYGRVTGATNEDIVNQVKKLKEFENRSWRNAEGISRSIGIASNEGINPTDEEYVAQMLDPLKNGHNLTPKYFFQKDPQAQVSQINTALNRGAYWLNYIGHGSGGSWPSIHQGEYLSSDIYQIKPGAVKPVIIDVACQNGRFNEEGRLGETFMNAQASGEPVGALSYFGGSVDISWDPPAIMAVGIGESMGKNRNSYSLFGHILQGQNHLLQNYSTIESIVENHVWYHLLGDPSLKMR
;
A
#
# COMPACT_ATOMS: atom_id res chain seq x y z
N MET A 1 66.51 16.74 -17.30
CA MET A 1 66.70 17.25 -15.92
C MET A 1 65.37 17.81 -15.45
N ALA A 2 64.86 17.28 -14.33
CA ALA A 2 63.57 17.55 -13.72
C ALA A 2 63.55 18.92 -12.98
N PRO A 3 62.43 19.35 -12.36
CA PRO A 3 61.08 19.48 -12.92
C PRO A 3 60.41 20.83 -12.56
N ALA A 4 59.29 21.14 -13.22
CA ALA A 4 58.37 22.22 -12.85
C ALA A 4 57.20 21.66 -12.03
N THR A 5 56.94 22.31 -10.90
CA THR A 5 55.87 22.04 -9.93
C THR A 5 54.50 22.37 -10.54
N ARG A 6 53.61 21.38 -10.65
CA ARG A 6 52.16 21.60 -10.81
C ARG A 6 51.43 20.88 -9.69
N ILE A 7 50.83 21.69 -8.83
CA ILE A 7 49.95 21.28 -7.73
C ILE A 7 48.65 20.75 -8.36
N LEU A 8 48.42 19.45 -8.27
CA LEU A 8 47.11 18.83 -8.50
C LEU A 8 46.37 18.81 -7.16
N ILE A 9 45.35 19.66 -7.01
CA ILE A 9 44.34 19.50 -5.96
C ILE A 9 43.31 18.52 -6.50
N GLY A 10 43.51 17.24 -6.21
CA GLY A 10 42.49 16.21 -6.35
C GLY A 10 41.56 16.26 -5.15
N LEU A 11 40.35 16.77 -5.34
CA LEU A 11 39.24 16.62 -4.39
C LEU A 11 38.76 15.16 -4.44
N PHE A 12 39.41 14.29 -3.66
CA PHE A 12 38.83 13.02 -3.24
C PHE A 12 37.70 13.32 -2.25
N PHE A 13 36.45 13.32 -2.72
CA PHE A 13 35.31 13.15 -1.81
C PHE A 13 35.36 11.72 -1.29
N SER A 14 35.89 11.56 -0.08
CA SER A 14 35.81 10.32 0.67
C SER A 14 34.35 10.04 1.02
N LEU A 15 33.82 8.94 0.47
CA LEU A 15 32.65 8.25 1.01
C LEU A 15 33.03 7.71 2.40
N TRP A 16 32.81 8.51 3.44
CA TRP A 16 32.67 7.99 4.79
C TRP A 16 31.33 7.27 4.88
N ALA A 17 31.28 6.04 4.36
CA ALA A 17 30.35 5.06 4.88
C ALA A 17 30.88 4.69 6.27
N SER A 18 30.36 5.34 7.31
CA SER A 18 30.50 4.85 8.67
C SER A 18 29.96 3.41 8.68
N GLN A 19 30.87 2.42 8.76
CA GLN A 19 30.49 1.08 9.13
C GLN A 19 29.87 1.17 10.52
N ILE A 20 28.54 1.23 10.59
CA ILE A 20 27.82 1.05 11.83
C ILE A 20 28.14 -0.38 12.27
N LEU A 21 29.05 -0.54 13.23
CA LEU A 21 29.41 -1.82 13.82
C LEU A 21 28.16 -2.38 14.52
N ALA A 22 27.41 -3.22 13.81
CA ALA A 22 26.34 -4.01 14.38
C ALA A 22 26.94 -4.96 15.42
N LYS A 23 26.46 -4.91 16.66
CA LYS A 23 26.84 -5.89 17.68
C LYS A 23 25.76 -6.96 17.76
N THR A 24 26.14 -8.20 17.49
CA THR A 24 25.27 -9.37 17.61
C THR A 24 25.25 -9.89 19.04
N TYR A 25 24.07 -10.11 19.58
CA TYR A 25 23.84 -10.69 20.90
C TYR A 25 23.24 -12.08 20.76
N SER A 26 23.91 -13.09 21.33
CA SER A 26 23.39 -14.47 21.36
C SER A 26 22.52 -14.70 22.59
N LEU A 27 21.37 -15.33 22.39
CA LEU A 27 20.46 -15.74 23.46
C LEU A 27 20.70 -17.17 23.92
N ASN A 28 21.58 -17.93 23.26
CA ASN A 28 21.88 -19.32 23.63
C ASN A 28 23.37 -19.54 23.87
N GLU A 29 23.67 -20.17 25.00
CA GLU A 29 24.98 -20.77 25.28
C GLU A 29 24.93 -22.21 24.76
N GLY A 30 25.46 -22.46 23.55
CA GLY A 30 25.80 -23.84 23.12
C GLY A 30 24.98 -24.49 22.00
N ARG A 31 23.88 -23.91 21.50
CA ARG A 31 23.26 -24.34 20.22
C ARG A 31 22.79 -23.15 19.40
N SER A 32 23.43 -22.93 18.24
CA SER A 32 22.97 -21.98 17.23
C SER A 32 21.66 -22.51 16.63
N ARG A 33 20.54 -22.09 17.19
CA ARG A 33 19.24 -22.22 16.52
C ARG A 33 18.92 -20.86 15.91
N SER A 34 18.56 -20.85 14.64
CA SER A 34 18.14 -19.64 13.95
C SER A 34 16.81 -19.13 14.50
N ASN A 35 16.58 -17.82 14.42
CA ASN A 35 15.28 -17.24 14.71
C ASN A 35 14.21 -17.94 13.87
N SER A 36 13.07 -18.26 14.48
CA SER A 36 11.98 -18.93 13.77
C SER A 36 10.62 -18.59 14.39
N PHE A 37 9.61 -18.64 13.52
CA PHE A 37 8.20 -18.56 13.87
C PHE A 37 7.50 -19.71 13.16
N ARG A 38 6.80 -20.57 13.91
CA ARG A 38 6.15 -21.76 13.36
C ARG A 38 4.82 -22.03 14.04
N ILE A 39 3.87 -22.53 13.25
CA ILE A 39 2.65 -23.15 13.77
C ILE A 39 3.01 -24.60 14.11
N VAL A 40 2.61 -25.07 15.28
CA VAL A 40 2.88 -26.44 15.74
C VAL A 40 1.58 -27.12 16.14
N ASN A 41 1.43 -28.41 15.80
CA ASN A 41 0.30 -29.25 16.21
C ASN A 41 -1.08 -28.56 16.17
N PRO A 42 -1.47 -27.90 15.06
CA PRO A 42 -2.77 -27.25 14.99
C PRO A 42 -3.87 -28.31 15.09
N THR A 43 -4.92 -27.99 15.85
CA THR A 43 -6.16 -28.77 15.91
C THR A 43 -7.29 -27.93 15.34
N THR A 44 -8.46 -28.52 15.14
CA THR A 44 -9.63 -27.78 14.65
C THR A 44 -10.02 -26.62 15.58
N GLU A 45 -9.87 -26.77 16.90
CA GLU A 45 -10.31 -25.79 17.90
C GLU A 45 -9.17 -24.92 18.45
N ARG A 46 -7.91 -25.31 18.22
CA ARG A 46 -6.74 -24.67 18.82
C ARG A 46 -5.58 -24.52 17.85
N LEU A 47 -4.98 -23.33 17.87
CA LEU A 47 -3.74 -23.04 17.17
C LEU A 47 -2.61 -22.84 18.17
N TYR A 48 -1.45 -23.43 17.90
CA TYR A 48 -0.24 -23.21 18.70
C TYR A 48 0.86 -22.62 17.84
N PHE A 49 1.56 -21.64 18.39
CA PHE A 49 2.66 -20.97 17.73
C PHE A 49 3.89 -21.01 18.63
N GLU A 50 5.03 -21.32 18.05
CA GLU A 50 6.32 -21.23 18.71
C GLU A 50 7.17 -20.17 18.02
N TYR A 51 7.66 -19.24 18.82
CA TYR A 51 8.64 -18.24 18.45
C TYR A 51 9.94 -18.59 19.14
N TYR A 52 11.01 -18.55 18.37
CA TYR A 52 12.36 -18.74 18.87
C TYR A 52 13.24 -17.61 18.41
N ILE A 53 14.00 -17.05 19.33
CA ILE A 53 14.95 -15.97 19.09
C ILE A 53 16.31 -16.49 19.54
N GLY A 54 17.18 -16.76 18.56
CA GLY A 54 18.53 -17.25 18.78
C GLY A 54 19.53 -16.12 18.98
N SER A 55 19.38 -15.05 18.22
CA SER A 55 20.20 -13.85 18.30
C SER A 55 19.47 -12.63 17.75
N PHE A 56 20.00 -11.46 18.05
CA PHE A 56 19.61 -10.20 17.42
C PHE A 56 20.84 -9.31 17.23
N ASP A 57 20.78 -8.43 16.24
CA ASP A 57 21.77 -7.38 16.05
C ASP A 57 21.24 -6.07 16.63
N ALA A 58 22.10 -5.32 17.31
CA ALA A 58 21.82 -3.96 17.74
C ALA A 58 22.73 -3.02 16.94
N LEU A 59 22.13 -2.23 16.05
CA LEU A 59 22.81 -1.21 15.28
C LEU A 59 22.58 0.13 15.94
N LYS A 60 23.64 0.91 16.13
CA LYS A 60 23.53 2.28 16.64
C LYS A 60 22.64 3.10 15.69
N SER A 61 21.66 3.81 16.22
CA SER A 61 20.74 4.61 15.40
C SER A 61 20.66 6.08 15.81
N GLN A 62 20.35 6.37 17.08
CA GLN A 62 20.12 7.73 17.59
C GLN A 62 20.83 7.94 18.93
N LYS A 63 21.25 9.17 19.23
CA LYS A 63 21.72 9.51 20.58
C LYS A 63 20.56 10.02 21.43
N SER A 64 20.58 9.74 22.72
CA SER A 64 19.53 10.25 23.62
C SER A 64 19.46 11.77 23.71
N SER A 65 20.58 12.47 23.50
CA SER A 65 20.61 13.93 23.39
C SER A 65 19.66 14.43 22.29
N ASP A 66 19.52 13.65 21.23
CA ASP A 66 18.71 13.99 20.06
C ASP A 66 17.21 13.81 20.36
N LEU A 67 16.89 13.11 21.46
CA LEU A 67 15.55 12.78 21.94
C LEU A 67 15.17 13.53 23.24
N GLY A 68 16.01 14.45 23.71
CA GLY A 68 15.78 15.21 24.95
C GLY A 68 15.87 14.38 26.24
N GLY A 69 16.42 13.16 26.20
CA GLY A 69 16.52 12.25 27.34
C GLY A 69 17.94 12.09 27.88
N SER A 70 18.08 11.57 29.10
CA SER A 70 19.37 11.23 29.74
C SER A 70 19.81 9.77 29.49
N ARG A 71 19.18 9.07 28.54
CA ARG A 71 19.54 7.69 28.18
C ARG A 71 20.88 7.70 27.42
N GLY A 72 21.48 6.53 27.21
CA GLY A 72 22.73 6.43 26.45
C GLY A 72 22.50 6.55 24.94
N GLU A 73 22.82 5.48 24.23
CA GLU A 73 22.64 5.35 22.78
C GLU A 73 21.46 4.43 22.48
N PHE A 74 20.65 4.80 21.47
CA PHE A 74 19.53 4.00 20.99
C PHE A 74 19.97 3.11 19.82
N HIS A 75 19.25 2.00 19.65
CA HIS A 75 19.61 0.94 18.73
C HIS A 75 18.44 0.56 17.83
N ASP A 76 18.70 0.44 16.54
CA ASP A 76 17.86 -0.28 15.59
C ASP A 76 18.11 -1.78 15.76
N LEU A 77 17.11 -2.48 16.29
CA LEU A 77 17.21 -3.90 16.59
C LEU A 77 16.81 -4.72 15.38
N LYS A 78 17.68 -5.63 14.95
CA LYS A 78 17.40 -6.56 13.85
C LYS A 78 17.25 -7.97 14.38
N PHE A 79 15.99 -8.39 14.44
CA PHE A 79 15.60 -9.75 14.76
C PHE A 79 15.27 -10.44 13.44
N LYS A 80 16.09 -11.41 13.02
CA LYS A 80 15.85 -12.14 11.77
C LYS A 80 14.40 -12.67 11.72
N SER A 81 13.73 -12.43 10.60
CA SER A 81 12.32 -12.75 10.31
C SER A 81 11.27 -11.91 11.03
N PHE A 82 11.63 -11.14 12.07
CA PHE A 82 10.70 -10.24 12.77
C PHE A 82 10.67 -8.87 12.11
N LYS A 83 9.53 -8.21 12.30
CA LYS A 83 9.26 -6.85 11.85
C LYS A 83 9.42 -5.91 13.04
N MET A 84 9.57 -4.62 12.78
CA MET A 84 9.70 -3.63 13.84
C MET A 84 8.41 -2.81 13.95
N THR A 85 7.94 -2.55 15.16
CA THR A 85 6.79 -1.67 15.36
C THR A 85 7.11 -0.25 14.91
N ASN A 86 6.07 0.45 14.47
CA ASN A 86 6.15 1.71 13.74
C ASN A 86 5.11 2.74 14.21
N GLU A 87 4.64 2.61 15.45
CA GLU A 87 3.75 3.60 16.04
C GLU A 87 4.57 4.84 16.43
N GLU A 88 4.30 5.96 15.76
CA GLU A 88 5.07 7.21 15.89
C GLU A 88 5.30 7.59 17.36
N GLY A 89 6.57 7.81 17.70
CA GLY A 89 6.99 8.24 19.02
C GLY A 89 6.96 7.18 20.11
N LYS A 90 6.50 5.96 19.82
CA LYS A 90 6.63 4.82 20.71
C LYS A 90 7.90 4.01 20.41
N VAL A 91 8.29 3.17 21.37
CA VAL A 91 9.42 2.27 21.20
C VAL A 91 9.18 1.30 20.03
N SER A 92 10.17 1.21 19.14
CA SER A 92 10.17 0.28 18.02
C SER A 92 10.66 -1.08 18.49
N LEU A 93 9.80 -2.11 18.46
CA LEU A 93 10.10 -3.43 19.00
C LEU A 93 9.90 -4.52 17.96
N PRO A 94 10.68 -5.62 18.07
CA PRO A 94 10.52 -6.77 17.21
C PRO A 94 9.17 -7.45 17.49
N TYR A 95 8.37 -7.60 16.46
CA TYR A 95 7.08 -8.29 16.51
C TYR A 95 6.89 -9.24 15.34
N GLN A 96 5.94 -10.15 15.54
CA GLN A 96 5.32 -10.98 14.51
C GLN A 96 3.82 -10.80 14.59
N SER A 97 3.14 -11.01 13.48
CA SER A 97 1.68 -11.00 13.45
C SER A 97 1.12 -12.10 12.56
N PHE A 98 -0.10 -12.52 12.89
CA PHE A 98 -0.90 -13.41 12.06
C PHE A 98 -2.38 -13.07 12.27
N ILE A 99 -3.23 -13.54 11.38
CA ILE A 99 -4.65 -13.21 11.38
C ILE A 99 -5.46 -14.50 11.47
N VAL A 100 -6.47 -14.50 12.33
CA VAL A 100 -7.39 -15.62 12.55
C VAL A 100 -8.82 -15.24 12.17
N LYS A 101 -9.58 -16.24 11.77
CA LYS A 101 -11.00 -16.17 11.43
C LYS A 101 -11.87 -16.27 12.69
N ALA A 102 -11.86 -15.23 13.52
CA ALA A 102 -12.66 -15.14 14.73
C ALA A 102 -12.85 -13.68 15.15
N LYS A 103 -13.92 -13.42 15.91
CA LYS A 103 -14.10 -12.15 16.63
C LYS A 103 -13.09 -12.05 17.77
N LYS A 104 -12.53 -10.87 17.99
CA LYS A 104 -11.54 -10.58 19.04
C LYS A 104 -12.09 -10.97 20.43
N GLU A 105 -13.35 -10.68 20.68
CA GLU A 105 -14.04 -10.92 21.95
C GLU A 105 -14.22 -12.42 22.25
N ASN A 106 -14.18 -13.27 21.22
CA ASN A 106 -14.28 -14.72 21.35
C ASN A 106 -12.92 -15.39 21.53
N LEU A 107 -11.79 -14.69 21.40
CA LEU A 107 -10.47 -15.30 21.51
C LEU A 107 -9.98 -15.41 22.96
N ILE A 108 -9.43 -16.57 23.30
CA ILE A 108 -8.63 -16.80 24.50
C ILE A 108 -7.19 -17.02 24.06
N VAL A 109 -6.29 -16.20 24.60
CA VAL A 109 -4.85 -16.26 24.33
C VAL A 109 -4.12 -16.78 25.55
N GLY A 110 -3.43 -17.91 25.40
CA GLY A 110 -2.45 -18.41 26.35
C GLY A 110 -1.05 -18.09 25.85
N LEU A 111 -0.20 -17.54 26.70
CA LEU A 111 1.21 -17.28 26.39
C LEU A 111 2.10 -17.90 27.49
N LYS A 112 3.07 -18.69 27.06
CA LYS A 112 4.16 -19.20 27.90
C LYS A 112 5.48 -18.75 27.30
N HIS A 113 6.49 -18.50 28.12
CA HIS A 113 7.80 -18.10 27.62
C HIS A 113 8.90 -18.57 28.54
N LEU A 114 10.12 -18.68 28.02
CA LEU A 114 11.30 -18.80 28.86
C LEU A 114 11.56 -17.47 29.57
N PRO A 115 12.26 -17.46 30.72
CA PRO A 115 12.69 -16.22 31.36
C PRO A 115 13.39 -15.30 30.35
N GLY A 116 13.04 -14.01 30.39
CA GLY A 116 13.68 -13.01 29.55
C GLY A 116 15.16 -12.88 29.90
N LYS A 117 16.00 -12.65 28.90
CA LYS A 117 17.40 -12.26 29.08
C LYS A 117 17.49 -10.75 29.01
N PHE A 118 18.04 -10.15 30.06
CA PHE A 118 18.20 -8.71 30.15
C PHE A 118 19.55 -8.27 29.57
N PHE A 119 19.50 -7.28 28.69
CA PHE A 119 20.66 -6.65 28.08
C PHE A 119 20.72 -5.20 28.52
N LYS A 120 21.61 -4.94 29.48
CA LYS A 120 21.84 -3.62 30.06
C LYS A 120 22.34 -2.64 28.99
N ASP A 121 21.90 -1.39 29.08
CA ASP A 121 22.34 -0.26 28.25
C ASP A 121 22.04 -0.41 26.75
N ILE A 122 21.14 -1.33 26.38
CA ILE A 122 20.60 -1.47 25.03
C ILE A 122 19.17 -0.93 25.02
N TYR A 123 19.00 0.25 24.45
CA TYR A 123 17.72 0.94 24.30
C TYR A 123 17.25 0.81 22.86
N SER A 124 16.05 0.27 22.63
CA SER A 124 15.51 0.19 21.27
C SER A 124 15.08 1.57 20.79
N GLN A 125 15.33 1.88 19.53
CA GLN A 125 14.97 3.18 18.98
C GLN A 125 13.47 3.48 19.07
N VAL A 126 13.16 4.77 18.98
CA VAL A 126 11.79 5.25 18.86
C VAL A 126 11.39 5.22 17.39
N ALA A 127 10.15 4.84 17.08
CA ALA A 127 9.64 4.93 15.73
C ALA A 127 9.55 6.41 15.29
N PRO A 128 10.19 6.80 14.18
CA PRO A 128 10.23 8.19 13.74
C PRO A 128 8.86 8.73 13.39
N LYS A 129 8.68 10.04 13.57
CA LYS A 129 7.73 10.82 12.79
C LYS A 129 8.37 11.11 11.44
N LYS A 130 7.80 10.52 10.39
CA LYS A 130 8.17 10.84 9.01
C LYS A 130 7.29 11.98 8.50
N PRO A 131 7.83 12.92 7.72
CA PRO A 131 7.02 13.97 7.12
C PRO A 131 5.96 13.38 6.18
N CYS A 132 4.93 14.18 5.92
CA CYS A 132 4.04 13.94 4.80
C CYS A 132 4.83 13.93 3.50
N ARG A 133 4.43 13.09 2.53
CA ARG A 133 5.11 13.04 1.22
C ARG A 133 5.05 14.34 0.43
N CYS A 134 4.31 15.37 0.82
CA CYS A 134 4.27 16.65 0.11
C CYS A 134 5.15 17.72 0.81
N ASP A 135 5.62 17.42 2.02
CA ASP A 135 6.50 18.31 2.76
C ASP A 135 7.97 18.02 2.42
N LYS A 136 8.51 18.83 1.50
CA LYS A 136 9.90 18.72 1.01
C LYS A 136 10.95 19.13 2.04
N ASN A 137 10.54 19.84 3.10
CA ASN A 137 11.48 20.55 3.98
C ASN A 137 11.43 20.05 5.43
N SER A 138 10.45 19.24 5.80
CA SER A 138 10.37 18.69 7.14
C SER A 138 11.32 17.50 7.33
N PRO A 139 12.27 17.58 8.27
CA PRO A 139 13.14 16.45 8.56
C PRO A 139 12.38 15.34 9.26
N ILE A 140 12.90 14.11 9.13
CA ILE A 140 12.49 13.02 10.01
C ILE A 140 12.84 13.42 11.45
N SER A 141 11.86 13.34 12.34
CA SER A 141 12.04 13.64 13.75
C SER A 141 11.78 12.40 14.59
N TYR A 142 12.44 12.37 15.74
CA TYR A 142 12.28 11.32 16.72
C TYR A 142 11.91 11.99 18.04
N GLU A 143 10.76 11.65 18.58
CA GLU A 143 10.23 12.22 19.81
C GLU A 143 9.61 11.10 20.62
N ILE A 144 9.91 11.02 21.92
CA ILE A 144 9.27 10.03 22.78
C ILE A 144 7.86 10.53 23.12
N LYS A 145 6.84 9.74 22.79
CA LYS A 145 5.44 9.98 23.12
C LYS A 145 4.94 8.87 24.06
N GLY A 146 4.40 9.28 25.20
CA GLY A 146 3.87 8.35 26.21
C GLY A 146 4.96 7.55 26.93
N ASP A 147 4.62 6.32 27.33
CA ASP A 147 5.52 5.44 28.09
C ASP A 147 6.49 4.73 27.13
N TYR A 148 7.77 5.14 27.16
CA TYR A 148 8.83 4.50 26.37
C TYR A 148 9.20 3.14 26.96
N GLU A 149 9.27 3.10 28.28
CA GLU A 149 9.28 1.87 29.06
C GLU A 149 7.96 1.14 28.81
N ASN A 150 8.01 -0.16 28.52
CA ASN A 150 6.80 -0.94 28.32
C ASN A 150 6.76 -2.11 29.30
N GLU A 151 7.15 -1.80 30.54
CA GLU A 151 7.50 -2.79 31.57
C GLU A 151 6.35 -3.72 31.94
N SER A 152 5.12 -3.20 31.87
CA SER A 152 3.89 -3.93 32.20
C SER A 152 3.12 -4.40 30.96
N SER A 153 3.55 -4.01 29.75
CA SER A 153 2.82 -4.32 28.53
C SER A 153 2.84 -5.83 28.24
N PRO A 154 1.70 -6.44 27.86
CA PRO A 154 1.68 -7.84 27.47
C PRO A 154 2.61 -8.09 26.27
N LEU A 155 3.16 -9.30 26.18
CA LEU A 155 3.97 -9.72 25.03
C LEU A 155 3.10 -10.11 23.82
N TYR A 156 1.83 -9.75 23.83
CA TYR A 156 0.92 -9.92 22.71
C TYR A 156 -0.15 -8.84 22.72
N GLU A 157 -0.73 -8.60 21.56
CA GLU A 157 -1.86 -7.69 21.36
C GLU A 157 -2.86 -8.33 20.40
N ILE A 158 -4.15 -8.07 20.59
CA ILE A 158 -5.24 -8.55 19.72
C ILE A 158 -6.07 -7.37 19.22
N GLU A 159 -6.28 -7.32 17.90
CA GLU A 159 -6.93 -6.21 17.21
C GLU A 159 -7.99 -6.73 16.24
N SER A 160 -9.21 -6.20 16.33
CA SER A 160 -10.24 -6.49 15.33
C SER A 160 -9.85 -5.85 13.99
N LEU A 161 -10.05 -6.57 12.90
CA LEU A 161 -9.89 -6.07 11.53
C LEU A 161 -11.24 -5.87 10.82
N GLY A 162 -12.34 -6.02 11.55
CA GLY A 162 -13.69 -6.04 10.99
C GLY A 162 -14.06 -7.40 10.40
N THR A 163 -14.96 -7.39 9.44
CA THR A 163 -15.41 -8.56 8.70
C THR A 163 -14.90 -8.55 7.26
N TYR A 164 -14.91 -9.72 6.64
CA TYR A 164 -14.76 -9.88 5.21
C TYR A 164 -15.70 -10.97 4.75
N ARG A 165 -16.71 -10.64 3.94
CA ARG A 165 -17.78 -11.56 3.49
C ARG A 165 -18.46 -12.28 4.66
N GLY A 166 -18.75 -11.54 5.74
CA GLY A 166 -19.39 -12.05 6.95
C GLY A 166 -18.45 -12.84 7.88
N GLN A 167 -17.19 -13.07 7.51
CA GLN A 167 -16.20 -13.69 8.38
C GLN A 167 -15.48 -12.62 9.20
N ALA A 168 -15.64 -12.63 10.52
CA ALA A 168 -14.86 -11.77 11.41
C ALA A 168 -13.37 -12.15 11.40
N LEU A 169 -12.51 -11.14 11.36
CA LEU A 169 -11.06 -11.27 11.29
C LEU A 169 -10.39 -10.55 12.46
N THR A 170 -9.42 -11.20 13.10
CA THR A 170 -8.64 -10.63 14.20
C THR A 170 -7.16 -10.81 13.96
N ARG A 171 -6.38 -9.74 14.09
CA ARG A 171 -4.91 -9.78 14.09
C ARG A 171 -4.40 -10.02 15.50
N VAL A 172 -3.41 -10.90 15.61
CA VAL A 172 -2.67 -11.17 16.84
C VAL A 172 -1.23 -10.75 16.61
N LYS A 173 -0.73 -9.78 17.37
CA LYS A 173 0.68 -9.37 17.40
C LYS A 173 1.36 -10.04 18.58
N VAL A 174 2.60 -10.48 18.41
CA VAL A 174 3.43 -11.08 19.48
C VAL A 174 4.79 -10.42 19.49
N TYR A 175 5.25 -10.01 20.66
CA TYR A 175 6.47 -9.24 20.86
C TYR A 175 7.60 -10.12 21.39
N GLY A 176 8.76 -10.03 20.75
CA GLY A 176 9.97 -10.76 21.14
C GLY A 176 10.73 -10.15 22.31
N ALA A 177 10.42 -8.90 22.66
CA ALA A 177 11.19 -8.12 23.62
C ALA A 177 10.33 -7.05 24.32
N ARG A 178 10.83 -6.57 25.46
CA ARG A 178 10.31 -5.42 26.21
C ARG A 178 11.43 -4.42 26.47
N GLN A 179 11.13 -3.16 26.26
CA GLN A 179 11.94 -2.05 26.71
C GLN A 179 11.77 -1.85 28.22
N ARG A 180 12.89 -1.92 28.94
CA ARG A 180 12.98 -1.63 30.38
C ARG A 180 13.70 -0.29 30.57
N SER A 181 13.57 0.26 31.77
CA SER A 181 14.25 1.51 32.16
C SER A 181 15.78 1.49 32.00
N ALA A 182 16.44 0.34 32.19
CA ALA A 182 17.90 0.22 32.14
C ALA A 182 18.44 -0.59 30.93
N GLY A 183 17.60 -0.91 29.94
CA GLY A 183 17.98 -1.74 28.79
C GLY A 183 16.81 -2.52 28.20
N ILE A 184 17.10 -3.59 27.47
CA ILE A 184 16.06 -4.41 26.82
C ILE A 184 16.02 -5.82 27.39
N GLU A 185 14.81 -6.32 27.63
CA GLU A 185 14.56 -7.71 27.98
C GLU A 185 14.09 -8.47 26.74
N VAL A 186 14.83 -9.50 26.34
CA VAL A 186 14.52 -10.31 25.15
C VAL A 186 14.12 -11.72 25.58
N PHE A 187 13.01 -12.22 25.03
CA PHE A 187 12.45 -13.53 25.38
C PHE A 187 12.91 -14.59 24.38
N PRO A 188 13.83 -15.52 24.74
CA PRO A 188 14.42 -16.45 23.78
C PRO A 188 13.40 -17.42 23.16
N SER A 189 12.30 -17.69 23.86
CA SER A 189 11.22 -18.52 23.37
C SER A 189 9.88 -18.06 23.90
N LEU A 190 8.90 -17.96 23.00
CA LEU A 190 7.49 -17.70 23.29
C LEU A 190 6.67 -18.85 22.69
N LYS A 191 5.71 -19.35 23.45
CA LYS A 191 4.73 -20.36 23.04
C LYS A 191 3.34 -19.79 23.24
N LEU A 192 2.65 -19.53 22.14
CA LEU A 192 1.32 -18.98 22.11
C LEU A 192 0.31 -20.10 21.82
N SER A 193 -0.82 -20.10 22.51
CA SER A 193 -1.98 -20.94 22.20
C SER A 193 -3.20 -20.07 22.03
N LEU A 194 -3.94 -20.24 20.94
CA LEU A 194 -5.23 -19.61 20.73
C LEU A 194 -6.34 -20.63 20.65
N MET A 195 -7.46 -20.28 21.26
CA MET A 195 -8.73 -20.98 21.13
C MET A 195 -9.88 -19.99 21.23
N THR A 196 -11.05 -20.40 20.81
CA THR A 196 -12.29 -19.65 20.99
C THR A 196 -12.93 -19.97 22.35
N LYS A 197 -13.69 -19.04 22.95
CA LYS A 197 -14.36 -19.27 24.25
C LYS A 197 -15.40 -20.38 24.16
N ASP A 198 -16.08 -20.46 23.02
CA ASP A 198 -17.10 -21.45 22.69
C ASP A 198 -16.54 -22.76 22.10
N ARG A 199 -15.21 -22.85 21.91
CA ARG A 199 -14.51 -23.96 21.24
C ARG A 199 -14.92 -24.18 19.78
N SER A 200 -15.51 -23.17 19.13
CA SER A 200 -15.74 -23.18 17.69
C SER A 200 -14.41 -23.31 16.91
N PRO A 201 -14.43 -23.93 15.71
CA PRO A 201 -13.24 -24.08 14.88
C PRO A 201 -12.47 -22.76 14.67
N LEU A 202 -11.14 -22.83 14.76
CA LEU A 202 -10.25 -21.69 14.60
C LEU A 202 -9.27 -21.93 13.46
N ALA A 203 -9.20 -21.00 12.52
CA ALA A 203 -8.30 -21.09 11.37
C ALA A 203 -7.55 -19.78 11.13
N LEU A 204 -6.34 -19.92 10.59
CA LEU A 204 -5.59 -18.79 10.05
C LEU A 204 -6.20 -18.31 8.74
N VAL A 205 -6.08 -17.01 8.50
CA VAL A 205 -6.34 -16.44 7.18
C VAL A 205 -5.26 -16.87 6.20
N ASN A 206 -5.71 -17.39 5.06
CA ASN A 206 -4.89 -17.59 3.88
C ASN A 206 -5.37 -16.59 2.82
N PHE A 207 -4.65 -15.49 2.65
CA PHE A 207 -5.05 -14.40 1.75
C PHE A 207 -5.28 -14.85 0.30
N LYS A 208 -4.54 -15.85 -0.20
CA LYS A 208 -4.74 -16.37 -1.56
C LYS A 208 -6.04 -17.15 -1.71
N LYS A 209 -6.44 -17.89 -0.67
CA LYS A 209 -7.65 -18.72 -0.69
C LYS A 209 -8.89 -17.93 -0.29
N ASP A 210 -8.77 -17.17 0.79
CA ASP A 210 -9.91 -16.56 1.48
C ASP A 210 -10.37 -15.26 0.81
N PHE A 211 -9.44 -14.52 0.19
CA PHE A 211 -9.72 -13.27 -0.53
C PHE A 211 -9.81 -13.48 -2.05
N LYS A 212 -10.06 -14.73 -2.48
CA LYS A 212 -10.25 -15.03 -3.89
C LYS A 212 -11.57 -14.44 -4.39
N GLU A 213 -11.55 -13.93 -5.61
CA GLU A 213 -12.76 -13.56 -6.35
C GLU A 213 -13.74 -14.75 -6.42
N SER A 214 -15.01 -14.48 -6.13
CA SER A 214 -16.01 -15.53 -5.89
C SER A 214 -17.02 -15.70 -7.02
N ASN A 215 -17.33 -14.63 -7.75
CA ASN A 215 -18.32 -14.62 -8.82
C ASN A 215 -18.01 -13.52 -9.85
N ARG A 216 -18.87 -13.39 -10.87
CA ARG A 216 -18.78 -12.38 -11.94
C ARG A 216 -19.94 -11.38 -11.93
N HIS A 217 -20.57 -11.17 -10.79
CA HIS A 217 -21.62 -10.16 -10.64
C HIS A 217 -20.96 -8.79 -10.49
N PHE A 218 -21.40 -7.83 -11.30
CA PHE A 218 -20.80 -6.52 -11.45
C PHE A 218 -21.90 -5.46 -11.28
N LEU A 219 -21.75 -4.62 -10.25
CA LEU A 219 -22.63 -3.49 -10.01
C LEU A 219 -22.10 -2.24 -10.72
N ILE A 220 -22.93 -1.53 -11.47
CA ILE A 220 -22.61 -0.24 -12.06
C ILE A 220 -23.59 0.79 -11.50
N ILE A 221 -23.05 1.87 -10.96
CA ILE A 221 -23.80 3.06 -10.55
C ILE A 221 -23.32 4.21 -11.42
N ALA A 222 -24.22 4.86 -12.15
CA ALA A 222 -23.88 5.98 -13.02
C ALA A 222 -24.84 7.16 -12.80
N SER A 223 -24.42 8.37 -13.14
CA SER A 223 -25.40 9.46 -13.34
C SER A 223 -26.16 9.27 -14.65
N LYS A 224 -27.44 9.68 -14.70
CA LYS A 224 -28.23 9.74 -15.94
C LYS A 224 -27.61 10.65 -16.99
N GLU A 225 -26.84 11.65 -16.60
CA GLU A 225 -26.10 12.51 -17.53
C GLU A 225 -25.08 11.71 -18.37
N LEU A 226 -24.64 10.56 -17.85
CA LEU A 226 -23.67 9.66 -18.46
C LEU A 226 -24.30 8.36 -18.98
N GLU A 227 -25.60 8.36 -19.29
CA GLU A 227 -26.33 7.16 -19.70
C GLU A 227 -25.70 6.41 -20.87
N GLU A 228 -25.33 7.10 -21.95
CA GLU A 228 -24.72 6.48 -23.14
C GLU A 228 -23.38 5.81 -22.80
N GLY A 229 -22.51 6.51 -22.06
CA GLY A 229 -21.22 6.00 -21.62
C GLY A 229 -21.35 4.83 -20.64
N ALA A 230 -22.33 4.90 -19.72
CA ALA A 230 -22.61 3.83 -18.77
C ALA A 230 -23.15 2.57 -19.47
N LEU A 231 -24.01 2.74 -20.49
CA LEU A 231 -24.48 1.63 -21.33
C LEU A 231 -23.33 1.00 -22.11
N GLU A 232 -22.44 1.79 -22.70
CA GLU A 232 -21.27 1.29 -23.42
C GLU A 232 -20.34 0.50 -22.49
N TRP A 233 -20.12 0.97 -21.26
CA TRP A 233 -19.38 0.23 -20.24
C TRP A 233 -20.08 -1.08 -19.86
N SER A 234 -21.39 -1.04 -19.61
CA SER A 234 -22.21 -2.20 -19.27
C SER A 234 -22.12 -3.28 -20.35
N LEU A 235 -22.32 -2.91 -21.62
CA LEU A 235 -22.22 -3.81 -22.77
C LEU A 235 -20.82 -4.42 -22.91
N PHE A 236 -19.77 -3.62 -22.69
CA PHE A 236 -18.40 -4.12 -22.68
C PHE A 236 -18.21 -5.19 -21.58
N LYS A 237 -18.67 -4.95 -20.35
CA LYS A 237 -18.61 -5.93 -19.26
C LYS A 237 -19.43 -7.18 -19.52
N GLN A 238 -20.62 -7.04 -20.08
CA GLN A 238 -21.42 -8.19 -20.52
C GLN A 238 -20.70 -9.01 -21.60
N SER A 239 -20.03 -8.37 -22.57
CA SER A 239 -19.23 -9.08 -23.59
C SER A 239 -18.04 -9.84 -23.02
N GLN A 240 -17.52 -9.43 -21.86
CA GLN A 240 -16.48 -10.14 -21.13
C GLN A 240 -17.05 -11.31 -20.30
N GLY A 241 -18.38 -11.45 -20.21
CA GLY A 241 -19.08 -12.50 -19.47
C GLY A 241 -19.38 -12.17 -18.02
N TYR A 242 -19.46 -10.88 -17.66
CA TYR A 242 -19.96 -10.43 -16.36
C TYR A 242 -21.50 -10.34 -16.37
N GLN A 243 -22.12 -10.65 -15.23
CA GLN A 243 -23.53 -10.37 -14.99
C GLN A 243 -23.62 -8.96 -14.43
N VAL A 244 -24.17 -8.03 -15.23
CA VAL A 244 -24.12 -6.60 -14.93
C VAL A 244 -25.47 -6.11 -14.45
N ASP A 245 -25.48 -5.47 -13.29
CA ASP A 245 -26.59 -4.67 -12.81
C ASP A 245 -26.23 -3.19 -12.95
N LEU A 246 -26.92 -2.47 -13.82
CA LEU A 246 -26.76 -1.03 -14.02
C LEU A 246 -27.89 -0.29 -13.33
N PHE A 247 -27.54 0.65 -12.45
CA PHE A 247 -28.47 1.57 -11.81
C PHE A 247 -28.02 3.01 -12.03
N TYR A 248 -28.99 3.91 -12.12
CA TYR A 248 -28.73 5.34 -12.16
C TYR A 248 -28.87 5.93 -10.77
N TYR A 249 -27.88 6.72 -10.35
CA TYR A 249 -27.78 7.33 -9.02
C TYR A 249 -29.07 8.07 -8.64
N GLU A 250 -29.61 8.87 -9.57
CA GLU A 250 -30.79 9.71 -9.40
C GLU A 250 -32.09 8.92 -9.16
N ASP A 251 -32.10 7.61 -9.48
CA ASP A 251 -33.25 6.72 -9.23
C ASP A 251 -33.16 5.97 -7.89
N ILE A 252 -31.96 5.87 -7.30
CA ILE A 252 -31.70 4.97 -6.17
C ILE A 252 -31.26 5.71 -4.90
N ALA A 253 -30.78 6.94 -5.01
CA ALA A 253 -30.19 7.69 -3.90
C ALA A 253 -30.28 9.20 -4.10
N THR A 254 -30.14 9.94 -3.01
CA THR A 254 -30.09 11.42 -3.00
C THR A 254 -28.80 11.96 -2.41
N ASP A 255 -28.01 11.10 -1.76
CA ASP A 255 -26.74 11.43 -1.11
C ASP A 255 -25.87 10.16 -0.96
N ALA A 256 -24.64 10.33 -0.47
CA ALA A 256 -23.70 9.23 -0.26
C ALA A 256 -24.20 8.19 0.76
N LEU A 257 -24.97 8.59 1.78
CA LEU A 257 -25.45 7.67 2.81
C LEU A 257 -26.56 6.76 2.28
N THR A 258 -27.50 7.31 1.51
CA THR A 258 -28.57 6.56 0.84
C THR A 258 -27.99 5.65 -0.24
N LEU A 259 -26.98 6.10 -0.99
CA LEU A 259 -26.28 5.26 -1.96
C LEU A 259 -25.53 4.09 -1.30
N GLN A 260 -24.83 4.33 -0.18
CA GLN A 260 -24.19 3.25 0.59
C GLN A 260 -25.20 2.19 1.05
N LYS A 261 -26.36 2.62 1.57
CA LYS A 261 -27.43 1.68 1.97
C LYS A 261 -27.91 0.84 0.79
N PHE A 262 -28.14 1.45 -0.37
CA PHE A 262 -28.53 0.74 -1.57
C PHE A 262 -27.48 -0.29 -2.00
N ILE A 263 -26.19 0.08 -2.04
CA ILE A 263 -25.09 -0.86 -2.40
C ILE A 263 -25.06 -2.06 -1.44
N ARG A 264 -25.24 -1.82 -0.14
CA ARG A 264 -25.31 -2.90 0.87
C ARG A 264 -26.49 -3.84 0.63
N GLU A 265 -27.65 -3.31 0.28
CA GLU A 265 -28.82 -4.12 -0.04
C GLU A 265 -28.59 -4.96 -1.30
N GLN A 266 -28.02 -4.36 -2.36
CA GLN A 266 -27.65 -5.09 -3.57
C GLN A 266 -26.65 -6.21 -3.28
N TYR A 267 -25.63 -5.94 -2.45
CA TYR A 267 -24.68 -6.97 -2.02
C TYR A 267 -25.34 -8.10 -1.25
N LYS A 268 -26.24 -7.80 -0.31
CA LYS A 268 -26.99 -8.85 0.42
C LYS A 268 -27.86 -9.70 -0.50
N LEU A 269 -28.41 -9.11 -1.56
CA LEU A 269 -29.27 -9.81 -2.51
C LEU A 269 -28.50 -10.69 -3.50
N LYS A 270 -27.39 -10.20 -4.06
CA LYS A 270 -26.71 -10.83 -5.20
C LYS A 270 -25.23 -11.15 -4.97
N GLY A 271 -24.64 -10.66 -3.88
CA GLY A 271 -23.23 -10.89 -3.54
C GLY A 271 -22.26 -10.35 -4.57
N HIS A 272 -22.46 -9.14 -5.09
CA HIS A 272 -21.61 -8.53 -6.13
C HIS A 272 -20.12 -8.66 -5.80
N GLN A 273 -19.32 -9.12 -6.77
CA GLN A 273 -17.87 -9.20 -6.63
C GLN A 273 -17.20 -7.88 -7.00
N TYR A 274 -17.74 -7.17 -7.99
CA TYR A 274 -17.19 -5.93 -8.50
C TYR A 274 -18.24 -4.81 -8.47
N ALA A 275 -17.78 -3.58 -8.29
CA ALA A 275 -18.60 -2.40 -8.48
C ALA A 275 -17.81 -1.30 -9.19
N VAL A 276 -18.50 -0.46 -9.97
CA VAL A 276 -17.91 0.77 -10.48
C VAL A 276 -18.89 1.92 -10.29
N ILE A 277 -18.36 3.07 -9.88
CA ILE A 277 -19.08 4.33 -9.92
C ILE A 277 -18.64 5.07 -11.19
N ILE A 278 -19.58 5.39 -12.07
CA ILE A 278 -19.35 6.11 -13.33
C ILE A 278 -19.80 7.55 -13.15
N GLY A 279 -18.83 8.45 -13.22
CA GLY A 279 -19.04 9.87 -13.05
C GLY A 279 -18.05 10.49 -12.08
N HIS A 280 -17.81 11.78 -12.30
CA HIS A 280 -17.12 12.63 -11.35
C HIS A 280 -17.92 12.75 -10.03
N GLU A 281 -17.29 13.19 -8.93
CA GLU A 281 -17.95 13.29 -7.63
C GLU A 281 -19.19 14.21 -7.59
N PHE A 282 -19.28 15.21 -8.48
CA PHE A 282 -20.44 16.09 -8.57
C PHE A 282 -21.64 15.44 -9.26
N LEU A 283 -21.40 14.39 -10.06
CA LEU A 283 -22.44 13.59 -10.70
C LEU A 283 -22.90 12.44 -9.79
N VAL A 284 -21.94 11.77 -9.14
CA VAL A 284 -22.21 10.72 -8.16
C VAL A 284 -21.36 10.97 -6.92
N PRO A 285 -21.97 11.31 -5.76
CA PRO A 285 -21.26 11.81 -4.59
C PRO A 285 -20.24 10.81 -4.06
N THR A 286 -19.30 11.32 -3.27
CA THR A 286 -18.34 10.53 -2.48
C THR A 286 -18.52 10.84 -1.00
N PHE A 287 -17.83 10.11 -0.12
CA PHE A 287 -17.76 10.47 1.29
C PHE A 287 -16.59 11.41 1.55
N TYR A 288 -16.72 12.25 2.57
CA TYR A 288 -15.60 12.99 3.13
C TYR A 288 -15.31 12.48 4.54
N ARG A 289 -14.06 12.15 4.83
CA ARG A 289 -13.62 11.61 6.13
C ARG A 289 -12.48 12.45 6.70
N GLU A 290 -12.51 12.63 8.01
CA GLU A 290 -11.37 13.15 8.74
C GLU A 290 -10.29 12.06 8.84
N THR A 291 -9.05 12.42 8.52
CA THR A 291 -7.85 11.60 8.67
C THR A 291 -6.74 12.46 9.25
N SER A 292 -5.62 11.85 9.63
CA SER A 292 -4.46 12.58 10.18
C SER A 292 -3.89 13.64 9.22
N MET A 293 -4.20 13.55 7.93
CA MET A 293 -3.65 14.42 6.89
C MET A 293 -4.64 15.46 6.36
N ALA A 294 -5.96 15.26 6.55
CA ALA A 294 -6.98 16.20 6.11
C ALA A 294 -8.32 15.96 6.83
N TRP A 295 -9.04 17.05 7.13
CA TRP A 295 -10.36 17.01 7.74
C TRP A 295 -11.46 16.60 6.74
N ASP A 296 -11.21 16.79 5.44
CA ASP A 296 -12.12 16.54 4.32
C ASP A 296 -11.47 15.63 3.25
N THR A 297 -11.16 14.40 3.63
CA THR A 297 -10.62 13.40 2.70
C THR A 297 -11.73 12.80 1.83
N PRO A 298 -11.78 13.04 0.51
CA PRO A 298 -12.74 12.40 -0.37
C PRO A 298 -12.40 10.91 -0.49
N THR A 299 -13.42 10.06 -0.33
CA THR A 299 -13.26 8.62 -0.35
C THR A 299 -14.51 7.84 -0.76
N ASP A 300 -14.34 6.91 -1.70
CA ASP A 300 -15.37 5.94 -2.06
C ASP A 300 -15.31 4.67 -1.20
N TYR A 301 -14.25 4.52 -0.38
CA TYR A 301 -14.03 3.37 0.50
C TYR A 301 -15.28 3.01 1.30
N PRO A 302 -16.08 3.97 1.84
CA PRO A 302 -17.22 3.61 2.63
C PRO A 302 -18.38 2.93 1.92
N TYR A 303 -18.51 3.07 0.60
CA TYR A 303 -19.56 2.41 -0.15
C TYR A 303 -19.47 0.87 -0.10
N PHE A 304 -18.29 0.33 0.17
CA PHE A 304 -17.98 -1.07 -0.09
C PHE A 304 -17.67 -1.91 1.16
N TYR A 305 -17.88 -1.34 2.36
CA TYR A 305 -17.97 -2.13 3.58
C TYR A 305 -19.42 -2.44 3.97
N MET A 306 -19.66 -3.69 4.37
CA MET A 306 -21.00 -4.24 4.56
C MET A 306 -21.47 -4.29 6.00
N ASP A 307 -20.55 -4.24 6.97
CA ASP A 307 -20.94 -4.22 8.38
C ASP A 307 -21.31 -2.80 8.84
N ASN A 308 -22.24 -2.75 9.81
CA ASN A 308 -22.79 -1.50 10.35
C ASN A 308 -22.09 -1.08 11.66
N ASP A 309 -20.99 -1.72 12.06
CA ASP A 309 -20.32 -1.40 13.31
C ASP A 309 -19.52 -0.10 13.18
N GLU A 310 -20.21 1.02 13.39
CA GLU A 310 -19.67 2.38 13.35
C GLU A 310 -18.47 2.59 14.31
N ALA A 311 -18.25 1.69 15.27
CA ALA A 311 -17.12 1.77 16.19
C ALA A 311 -15.77 1.52 15.52
N ARG A 312 -15.73 0.86 14.35
CA ARG A 312 -14.50 0.68 13.57
C ARG A 312 -14.82 0.29 12.13
N ALA A 313 -14.37 1.08 11.15
CA ALA A 313 -14.48 0.73 9.75
C ALA A 313 -13.83 -0.65 9.48
N ASP A 314 -14.55 -1.51 8.76
CA ASP A 314 -13.99 -2.75 8.21
C ASP A 314 -12.71 -2.42 7.44
N LEU A 315 -11.66 -3.21 7.64
CA LEU A 315 -10.38 -2.99 6.98
C LEU A 315 -10.39 -3.46 5.51
N PHE A 316 -11.35 -4.30 5.14
CA PHE A 316 -11.40 -4.93 3.83
C PHE A 316 -12.71 -4.58 3.14
N PRO A 317 -12.68 -4.05 1.91
CA PRO A 317 -13.90 -3.89 1.14
C PRO A 317 -14.42 -5.27 0.70
N GLU A 318 -15.72 -5.55 0.90
CA GLU A 318 -16.37 -6.78 0.46
C GLU A 318 -16.50 -6.86 -1.06
N ILE A 319 -16.62 -5.70 -1.72
CA ILE A 319 -16.76 -5.54 -3.16
C ILE A 319 -15.49 -4.90 -3.71
N PHE A 320 -14.98 -5.40 -4.84
CA PHE A 320 -13.82 -4.83 -5.50
C PHE A 320 -14.27 -3.66 -6.38
N TYR A 321 -13.75 -2.47 -6.12
CA TYR A 321 -14.34 -1.25 -6.65
C TYR A 321 -13.36 -0.32 -7.37
N GLY A 322 -13.91 0.53 -8.23
CA GLY A 322 -13.20 1.64 -8.83
C GLY A 322 -14.16 2.77 -9.20
N ARG A 323 -13.62 3.92 -9.56
CA ARG A 323 -14.37 5.06 -10.11
C ARG A 323 -13.93 5.32 -11.53
N VAL A 324 -14.86 5.36 -12.47
CA VAL A 324 -14.62 5.84 -13.83
C VAL A 324 -14.98 7.32 -13.81
N THR A 325 -13.99 8.14 -13.47
CA THR A 325 -14.15 9.60 -13.42
C THR A 325 -14.38 10.16 -14.82
N GLY A 326 -15.34 11.08 -14.97
CA GLY A 326 -15.68 11.72 -16.24
C GLY A 326 -16.90 12.60 -16.06
N ALA A 327 -16.96 13.68 -16.84
CA ALA A 327 -18.07 14.64 -16.82
C ALA A 327 -18.99 14.48 -18.03
N THR A 328 -18.54 13.75 -19.06
CA THR A 328 -19.27 13.57 -20.32
C THR A 328 -19.33 12.11 -20.74
N ASN A 329 -20.32 11.75 -21.57
CA ASN A 329 -20.38 10.42 -22.18
C ASN A 329 -19.11 10.10 -22.98
N GLU A 330 -18.51 11.10 -23.62
CA GLU A 330 -17.26 10.92 -24.36
C GLU A 330 -16.10 10.47 -23.46
N ASP A 331 -15.96 11.04 -22.25
CA ASP A 331 -14.93 10.62 -21.28
C ASP A 331 -15.04 9.13 -20.97
N ILE A 332 -16.26 8.66 -20.69
CA ILE A 332 -16.53 7.27 -20.34
C ILE A 332 -16.29 6.35 -21.54
N VAL A 333 -16.79 6.73 -22.72
CA VAL A 333 -16.58 5.98 -23.96
C VAL A 333 -15.08 5.88 -24.29
N ASN A 334 -14.30 6.94 -24.05
CA ASN A 334 -12.86 6.92 -24.25
C ASN A 334 -12.14 5.96 -23.31
N GLN A 335 -12.53 5.91 -22.04
CA GLN A 335 -11.99 4.92 -21.11
C GLN A 335 -12.35 3.49 -21.52
N VAL A 336 -13.58 3.24 -22.01
CA VAL A 336 -13.95 1.94 -22.61
C VAL A 336 -13.10 1.62 -23.83
N LYS A 337 -12.82 2.59 -24.72
CA LYS A 337 -11.93 2.39 -25.87
C LYS A 337 -10.53 1.97 -25.44
N LYS A 338 -9.96 2.56 -24.38
CA LYS A 338 -8.65 2.16 -23.81
C LYS A 338 -8.68 0.69 -23.34
N LEU A 339 -9.75 0.29 -22.64
CA LEU A 339 -9.92 -1.09 -22.18
C LEU A 339 -10.08 -2.08 -23.34
N LYS A 340 -10.90 -1.75 -24.35
CA LYS A 340 -11.07 -2.56 -25.57
C LYS A 340 -9.75 -2.70 -26.33
N GLU A 341 -8.99 -1.62 -26.47
CA GLU A 341 -7.68 -1.64 -27.12
C GLU A 341 -6.70 -2.58 -26.40
N PHE A 342 -6.69 -2.55 -25.06
CA PHE A 342 -5.85 -3.43 -24.24
C PHE A 342 -6.26 -4.90 -24.34
N GLU A 343 -7.55 -5.20 -24.16
CA GLU A 343 -8.08 -6.58 -24.19
C GLU A 343 -7.94 -7.22 -25.58
N ASN A 344 -8.15 -6.45 -26.63
CA ASN A 344 -8.03 -6.91 -28.02
C ASN A 344 -6.60 -6.85 -28.56
N ARG A 345 -5.66 -6.27 -27.79
CA ARG A 345 -4.26 -6.06 -28.20
C ARG A 345 -4.14 -5.29 -29.51
N SER A 346 -4.98 -4.28 -29.72
CA SER A 346 -5.11 -3.56 -31.00
C SER A 346 -4.29 -2.28 -31.08
N TRP A 347 -3.17 -2.21 -30.35
CA TRP A 347 -2.27 -1.06 -30.36
C TRP A 347 -1.48 -1.00 -31.68
N ARG A 348 -1.18 0.21 -32.17
CA ARG A 348 -0.26 0.39 -33.30
C ARG A 348 1.18 0.02 -32.94
N ASN A 349 1.58 0.30 -31.71
CA ASN A 349 2.88 -0.03 -31.15
C ASN A 349 2.72 -0.92 -29.92
N ALA A 350 3.12 -2.19 -30.06
CA ALA A 350 3.05 -3.20 -29.00
C ALA A 350 4.32 -3.27 -28.13
N GLU A 351 5.36 -2.45 -28.37
CA GLU A 351 6.61 -2.46 -27.58
C GLU A 351 6.35 -2.36 -26.07
N GLY A 352 5.31 -1.62 -25.68
CA GLY A 352 4.96 -1.39 -24.28
C GLY A 352 4.59 -2.65 -23.49
N ILE A 353 4.21 -3.76 -24.13
CA ILE A 353 3.74 -4.97 -23.43
C ILE A 353 4.82 -5.64 -22.58
N SER A 354 6.10 -5.43 -22.90
CA SER A 354 7.26 -5.95 -22.17
C SER A 354 8.03 -4.84 -21.43
N ARG A 355 7.41 -3.67 -21.22
CA ARG A 355 8.05 -2.49 -20.63
C ARG A 355 7.32 -2.06 -19.36
N SER A 356 8.10 -1.62 -18.38
CA SER A 356 7.59 -0.87 -17.24
C SER A 356 8.37 0.42 -17.05
N ILE A 357 7.78 1.37 -16.31
CA ILE A 357 8.41 2.66 -16.00
C ILE A 357 8.45 2.79 -14.47
N GLY A 358 9.61 3.20 -13.94
CA GLY A 358 9.78 3.51 -12.52
C GLY A 358 10.30 4.92 -12.36
N ILE A 359 9.59 5.76 -11.63
CA ILE A 359 9.97 7.15 -11.34
C ILE A 359 10.09 7.28 -9.83
N ALA A 360 11.21 7.80 -9.34
CA ALA A 360 11.42 7.94 -7.90
C ALA A 360 12.11 9.26 -7.53
N SER A 361 11.71 9.81 -6.39
CA SER A 361 12.43 10.87 -5.70
C SER A 361 13.84 10.41 -5.27
N ASN A 362 14.69 11.37 -4.93
CA ASN A 362 16.00 11.10 -4.31
C ASN A 362 15.95 11.11 -2.77
N GLU A 363 14.78 10.86 -2.19
CA GLU A 363 14.53 10.88 -0.74
C GLU A 363 14.27 9.47 -0.17
N GLY A 364 13.89 9.44 1.11
CA GLY A 364 13.64 8.21 1.86
C GLY A 364 14.91 7.65 2.49
N ILE A 365 14.72 6.86 3.54
CA ILE A 365 15.82 6.18 4.24
C ILE A 365 15.34 4.82 4.72
N ASN A 366 16.10 3.78 4.35
CA ASN A 366 15.93 2.39 4.79
C ASN A 366 14.47 1.90 4.73
N PRO A 367 13.84 1.79 3.55
CA PRO A 367 14.43 2.01 2.21
C PRO A 367 14.36 3.45 1.68
N THR A 368 15.20 3.78 0.70
CA THR A 368 15.03 4.98 -0.15
C THR A 368 13.86 4.81 -1.13
N ASP A 369 13.35 5.90 -1.69
CA ASP A 369 12.28 5.83 -2.69
C ASP A 369 12.73 5.09 -3.97
N GLU A 370 14.02 5.17 -4.34
CA GLU A 370 14.61 4.36 -5.42
C GLU A 370 14.60 2.85 -5.10
N GLU A 371 14.92 2.49 -3.86
CA GLU A 371 14.86 1.09 -3.42
C GLU A 371 13.42 0.59 -3.37
N TYR A 372 12.47 1.43 -2.96
CA TYR A 372 11.05 1.09 -2.99
C TYR A 372 10.55 0.86 -4.41
N VAL A 373 10.84 1.76 -5.37
CA VAL A 373 10.36 1.57 -6.75
C VAL A 373 10.99 0.33 -7.40
N ALA A 374 12.24 0.00 -7.07
CA ALA A 374 12.87 -1.25 -7.49
C ALA A 374 12.12 -2.47 -6.89
N GLN A 375 11.80 -2.45 -5.60
CA GLN A 375 11.01 -3.51 -4.95
C GLN A 375 9.61 -3.69 -5.56
N MET A 376 8.98 -2.60 -6.04
CA MET A 376 7.70 -2.65 -6.73
C MET A 376 7.82 -3.31 -8.12
N LEU A 377 8.88 -3.00 -8.87
CA LEU A 377 9.02 -3.42 -10.27
C LEU A 377 9.78 -4.73 -10.47
N ASP A 378 10.68 -5.11 -9.55
CA ASP A 378 11.50 -6.32 -9.66
C ASP A 378 10.69 -7.62 -9.78
N PRO A 379 9.58 -7.81 -9.02
CA PRO A 379 8.72 -8.97 -9.21
C PRO A 379 8.13 -9.07 -10.62
N LEU A 380 7.91 -7.95 -11.30
CA LEU A 380 7.33 -7.90 -12.65
C LEU A 380 8.33 -8.31 -13.74
N LYS A 381 9.64 -8.11 -13.51
CA LYS A 381 10.69 -8.60 -14.42
C LYS A 381 10.63 -10.10 -14.56
N ASN A 382 10.48 -10.80 -13.44
CA ASN A 382 10.47 -12.27 -13.43
C ASN A 382 9.08 -12.85 -13.74
N GLY A 383 8.01 -12.20 -13.27
CA GLY A 383 6.64 -12.69 -13.45
C GLY A 383 6.03 -12.41 -14.83
N HIS A 384 6.43 -11.31 -15.46
CA HIS A 384 5.83 -10.79 -16.70
C HIS A 384 6.85 -10.44 -17.79
N ASN A 385 8.15 -10.68 -17.56
CA ASN A 385 9.23 -10.28 -18.47
C ASN A 385 9.24 -8.77 -18.80
N LEU A 386 8.82 -7.94 -17.83
CA LEU A 386 8.86 -6.49 -18.00
C LEU A 386 10.28 -5.96 -17.83
N THR A 387 10.70 -5.08 -18.72
CA THR A 387 11.96 -4.36 -18.61
C THR A 387 11.69 -2.95 -18.07
N PRO A 388 12.13 -2.63 -16.84
CA PRO A 388 11.91 -1.31 -16.27
C PRO A 388 12.84 -0.27 -16.91
N LYS A 389 12.28 0.87 -17.28
CA LYS A 389 13.02 2.11 -17.52
C LYS A 389 12.87 3.00 -16.27
N TYR A 390 13.99 3.24 -15.59
CA TYR A 390 14.03 4.10 -14.41
C TYR A 390 14.29 5.57 -14.78
N PHE A 391 13.62 6.45 -14.04
CA PHE A 391 13.80 7.90 -14.00
C PHE A 391 13.94 8.32 -12.53
N PHE A 392 15.16 8.28 -12.01
CA PHE A 392 15.43 8.75 -10.66
C PHE A 392 15.71 10.25 -10.68
N GLN A 393 15.14 10.98 -9.72
CA GLN A 393 15.27 12.45 -9.66
C GLN A 393 16.73 12.93 -9.67
N LYS A 394 17.66 12.17 -9.10
CA LYS A 394 19.09 12.49 -9.14
C LYS A 394 19.72 12.38 -10.54
N ASP A 395 19.09 11.64 -11.44
CA ASP A 395 19.62 11.35 -12.77
C ASP A 395 19.21 12.45 -13.77
N PRO A 396 20.16 13.03 -14.54
CA PRO A 396 19.84 14.04 -15.55
C PRO A 396 18.85 13.60 -16.64
N GLN A 397 18.56 12.31 -16.76
CA GLN A 397 17.62 11.77 -17.74
C GLN A 397 16.16 11.72 -17.22
N ALA A 398 15.92 11.97 -15.93
CA ALA A 398 14.58 12.08 -15.37
C ALA A 398 13.97 13.45 -15.68
N GLN A 399 13.64 13.67 -16.96
CA GLN A 399 13.02 14.92 -17.45
C GLN A 399 11.71 14.61 -18.17
N VAL A 400 10.79 15.58 -18.19
CA VAL A 400 9.46 15.47 -18.81
C VAL A 400 9.50 14.89 -20.23
N SER A 401 10.40 15.40 -21.08
CA SER A 401 10.53 14.95 -22.48
C SER A 401 10.92 13.47 -22.60
N GLN A 402 11.77 12.97 -21.70
CA GLN A 402 12.18 11.57 -21.67
C GLN A 402 11.07 10.66 -21.12
N ILE A 403 10.30 11.15 -20.14
CA ILE A 403 9.11 10.45 -19.63
C ILE A 403 8.06 10.33 -20.75
N ASN A 404 7.75 11.41 -21.45
CA ASN A 404 6.83 11.38 -22.60
C ASN A 404 7.36 10.52 -23.75
N THR A 405 8.67 10.49 -23.98
CA THR A 405 9.28 9.56 -24.94
C THR A 405 9.06 8.10 -24.52
N ALA A 406 9.21 7.77 -23.22
CA ALA A 406 8.93 6.42 -22.72
C ALA A 406 7.46 6.04 -22.82
N LEU A 407 6.54 6.96 -22.49
CA LEU A 407 5.09 6.76 -22.61
C LEU A 407 4.66 6.60 -24.08
N ASN A 408 5.25 7.35 -25.00
CA ASN A 408 5.01 7.21 -26.46
C ASN A 408 5.50 5.89 -27.05
N ARG A 409 6.47 5.23 -26.40
CA ARG A 409 6.85 3.84 -26.73
C ARG A 409 5.93 2.80 -26.07
N GLY A 410 5.12 3.23 -25.12
CA GLY A 410 4.22 2.41 -24.33
C GLY A 410 4.90 1.77 -23.12
N ALA A 411 4.06 1.42 -22.16
CA ALA A 411 4.40 0.64 -20.98
C ALA A 411 3.18 -0.16 -20.51
N TYR A 412 3.42 -1.35 -20.00
CA TYR A 412 2.40 -2.20 -19.39
C TYR A 412 2.07 -1.74 -17.96
N TRP A 413 3.09 -1.21 -17.27
CA TRP A 413 3.01 -0.83 -15.86
C TRP A 413 3.89 0.39 -15.57
N LEU A 414 3.43 1.28 -14.70
CA LEU A 414 4.19 2.43 -14.23
C LEU A 414 4.05 2.57 -12.72
N ASN A 415 5.18 2.73 -12.03
CA ASN A 415 5.22 3.13 -10.62
C ASN A 415 5.85 4.53 -10.51
N TYR A 416 5.19 5.40 -9.77
CA TYR A 416 5.77 6.65 -9.28
C TYR A 416 5.84 6.61 -7.76
N ILE A 417 6.91 7.15 -7.19
CA ILE A 417 7.05 7.38 -5.75
C ILE A 417 7.81 8.68 -5.49
N GLY A 418 7.19 9.59 -4.75
CA GLY A 418 7.77 10.90 -4.47
C GLY A 418 6.74 11.88 -3.95
N HIS A 419 6.93 13.16 -4.26
CA HIS A 419 5.96 14.21 -3.95
C HIS A 419 4.80 14.20 -4.95
N GLY A 420 3.67 14.76 -4.55
CA GLY A 420 2.58 15.09 -5.46
C GLY A 420 2.04 16.48 -5.12
N SER A 421 1.61 17.21 -6.14
CA SER A 421 0.91 18.50 -5.98
C SER A 421 -0.60 18.37 -6.17
N GLY A 422 -1.06 17.17 -6.53
CA GLY A 422 -2.38 16.92 -7.09
C GLY A 422 -2.46 17.09 -8.60
N GLY A 423 -1.66 17.98 -9.19
CA GLY A 423 -1.62 18.22 -10.65
C GLY A 423 -0.32 17.80 -11.33
N SER A 424 0.66 17.29 -10.57
CA SER A 424 2.01 17.03 -11.07
C SER A 424 2.78 15.98 -10.28
N TRP A 425 3.85 15.48 -10.90
CA TRP A 425 4.95 14.75 -10.27
C TRP A 425 6.19 15.66 -10.16
N PRO A 426 6.44 16.27 -8.99
CA PRO A 426 7.59 17.18 -8.80
C PRO A 426 8.93 16.46 -8.65
N SER A 427 8.93 15.18 -8.30
CA SER A 427 10.16 14.40 -8.08
C SER A 427 10.80 13.92 -9.39
N ILE A 428 11.17 14.87 -10.25
CA ILE A 428 11.98 14.66 -11.45
C ILE A 428 13.20 15.60 -11.39
N HIS A 429 14.20 15.39 -12.26
CA HIS A 429 15.50 16.07 -12.16
C HIS A 429 15.40 17.59 -12.16
N GLN A 430 14.60 18.14 -13.07
CA GLN A 430 14.35 19.57 -13.19
C GLN A 430 12.88 19.80 -13.56
N GLY A 431 12.24 20.77 -12.89
CA GLY A 431 10.82 21.07 -13.07
C GLY A 431 9.92 20.03 -12.43
N GLU A 432 8.78 19.77 -13.07
CA GLU A 432 7.78 18.79 -12.66
C GLU A 432 7.09 18.22 -13.91
N TYR A 433 6.60 16.99 -13.84
CA TYR A 433 5.74 16.43 -14.90
C TYR A 433 4.30 16.84 -14.61
N LEU A 434 3.72 17.68 -15.46
CA LEU A 434 2.42 18.30 -15.27
C LEU A 434 1.30 17.49 -15.92
N SER A 435 0.07 17.70 -15.47
CA SER A 435 -1.13 17.20 -16.15
C SER A 435 -1.21 17.67 -17.60
N SER A 436 -0.72 18.88 -17.91
CA SER A 436 -0.64 19.40 -19.28
C SER A 436 0.34 18.62 -20.18
N ASP A 437 1.34 17.95 -19.61
CA ASP A 437 2.31 17.15 -20.38
C ASP A 437 1.70 15.85 -20.92
N ILE A 438 0.62 15.37 -20.31
CA ILE A 438 -0.11 14.15 -20.71
C ILE A 438 -0.74 14.34 -22.10
N TYR A 439 -1.23 15.55 -22.41
CA TYR A 439 -1.81 15.86 -23.72
C TYR A 439 -0.78 15.88 -24.86
N GLN A 440 0.52 15.83 -24.54
CA GLN A 440 1.59 15.72 -25.53
C GLN A 440 1.95 14.25 -25.86
N ILE A 441 1.33 13.29 -25.17
CA ILE A 441 1.46 11.87 -25.48
C ILE A 441 0.75 11.58 -26.81
N LYS A 442 1.35 10.71 -27.62
CA LYS A 442 0.83 10.26 -28.90
C LYS A 442 0.02 8.98 -28.71
N PRO A 443 -1.10 8.83 -29.42
CA PRO A 443 -1.93 7.65 -29.28
C PRO A 443 -1.33 6.42 -29.99
N GLY A 444 -1.89 5.24 -29.69
CA GLY A 444 -1.55 3.98 -30.35
C GLY A 444 -0.44 3.16 -29.71
N ALA A 445 0.13 3.60 -28.59
CA ALA A 445 1.00 2.77 -27.75
C ALA A 445 0.23 2.10 -26.60
N VAL A 446 0.80 1.04 -26.03
CA VAL A 446 0.27 0.39 -24.82
C VAL A 446 0.24 1.40 -23.67
N LYS A 447 -0.95 1.59 -23.08
CA LYS A 447 -1.18 2.50 -21.95
C LYS A 447 -0.95 1.76 -20.63
N PRO A 448 -0.19 2.34 -19.69
CA PRO A 448 0.14 1.64 -18.45
C PRO A 448 -1.05 1.62 -17.48
N VAL A 449 -1.05 0.63 -16.59
CA VAL A 449 -1.63 0.80 -15.25
C VAL A 449 -0.62 1.56 -14.39
N ILE A 450 -1.08 2.61 -13.72
CA ILE A 450 -0.25 3.50 -12.89
C ILE A 450 -0.53 3.25 -11.41
N ILE A 451 0.53 2.97 -10.64
CA ILE A 451 0.51 3.00 -9.18
C ILE A 451 1.30 4.23 -8.74
N ASP A 452 0.58 5.22 -8.21
CA ASP A 452 1.12 6.53 -7.84
C ASP A 452 1.23 6.68 -6.32
N VAL A 453 2.45 6.61 -5.80
CA VAL A 453 2.76 6.84 -4.38
C VAL A 453 3.13 8.31 -4.19
N ALA A 454 2.11 9.17 -4.22
CA ALA A 454 2.23 10.62 -4.12
C ALA A 454 0.99 11.28 -3.50
N CYS A 455 1.15 12.51 -3.02
CA CYS A 455 0.05 13.29 -2.46
C CYS A 455 -0.94 13.78 -3.52
N GLN A 456 -2.22 13.74 -3.19
CA GLN A 456 -3.35 14.40 -3.87
C GLN A 456 -3.57 14.08 -5.37
N ASN A 457 -2.65 13.39 -6.03
CA ASN A 457 -2.70 13.15 -7.47
C ASN A 457 -3.85 12.24 -7.89
N GLY A 458 -4.34 11.40 -6.98
CA GLY A 458 -5.53 10.57 -7.15
C GLY A 458 -6.82 11.20 -6.62
N ARG A 459 -6.82 12.49 -6.25
CA ARG A 459 -8.04 13.22 -5.86
C ARG A 459 -8.92 13.42 -7.11
N PHE A 460 -10.24 13.43 -6.93
CA PHE A 460 -11.21 13.49 -8.03
C PHE A 460 -12.30 14.55 -7.77
N ASN A 461 -11.84 15.80 -7.60
CA ASN A 461 -12.65 16.92 -7.09
C ASN A 461 -12.73 18.14 -8.04
N GLU A 462 -12.86 17.89 -9.34
CA GLU A 462 -13.08 18.86 -10.44
C GLU A 462 -11.85 19.67 -10.84
N GLU A 463 -10.73 19.47 -10.15
CA GLU A 463 -9.51 20.24 -10.35
C GLU A 463 -8.61 19.70 -11.47
N GLY A 464 -9.08 18.73 -12.26
CA GLY A 464 -8.30 18.13 -13.35
C GLY A 464 -7.02 17.49 -12.83
N ARG A 465 -7.11 16.79 -11.69
CA ARG A 465 -5.97 16.20 -10.99
C ARG A 465 -5.24 15.21 -11.89
N LEU A 466 -3.99 14.92 -11.55
CA LEU A 466 -3.08 14.15 -12.40
C LEU A 466 -3.68 12.79 -12.82
N GLY A 467 -4.29 12.08 -11.86
CA GLY A 467 -4.97 10.82 -12.10
C GLY A 467 -6.14 10.95 -13.06
N GLU A 468 -7.02 11.94 -12.86
CA GLU A 468 -8.16 12.18 -13.76
C GLU A 468 -7.70 12.55 -15.17
N THR A 469 -6.66 13.37 -15.28
CA THR A 469 -6.08 13.74 -16.58
C THR A 469 -5.50 12.53 -17.30
N PHE A 470 -4.78 11.64 -16.60
CA PHE A 470 -4.32 10.37 -17.19
C PHE A 470 -5.49 9.49 -17.70
N MET A 471 -6.61 9.52 -16.99
CA MET A 471 -7.80 8.74 -17.36
C MET A 471 -8.62 9.36 -18.49
N ASN A 472 -8.64 10.69 -18.63
CA ASN A 472 -9.52 11.38 -19.58
C ASN A 472 -8.81 12.00 -20.80
N ALA A 473 -7.47 12.14 -20.79
CA ALA A 473 -6.75 12.79 -21.88
C ALA A 473 -6.93 12.12 -23.25
N GLN A 474 -7.01 12.96 -24.28
CA GLN A 474 -7.02 12.60 -25.69
C GLN A 474 -5.94 13.38 -26.44
N ALA A 475 -5.45 12.79 -27.54
CA ALA A 475 -4.62 13.48 -28.52
C ALA A 475 -5.03 13.04 -29.93
N SER A 476 -5.22 14.00 -30.84
CA SER A 476 -5.67 13.76 -32.21
C SER A 476 -6.99 12.97 -32.31
N GLY A 477 -7.92 13.19 -31.38
CA GLY A 477 -9.21 12.49 -31.32
C GLY A 477 -9.14 11.03 -30.83
N GLU A 478 -7.96 10.54 -30.44
CA GLU A 478 -7.77 9.21 -29.87
C GLU A 478 -7.42 9.30 -28.38
N PRO A 479 -7.90 8.38 -27.53
CA PRO A 479 -7.56 8.38 -26.11
C PRO A 479 -6.07 8.10 -25.86
N VAL A 480 -5.44 8.87 -24.96
CA VAL A 480 -4.05 8.73 -24.50
C VAL A 480 -3.99 8.59 -22.97
N GLY A 481 -2.79 8.58 -22.38
CA GLY A 481 -2.62 8.48 -20.93
C GLY A 481 -2.61 7.03 -20.42
N ALA A 482 -3.41 6.73 -19.41
CA ALA A 482 -3.37 5.48 -18.65
C ALA A 482 -4.59 4.59 -18.89
N LEU A 483 -4.42 3.29 -18.64
CA LEU A 483 -5.48 2.29 -18.63
C LEU A 483 -6.24 2.27 -17.30
N SER A 484 -5.53 2.50 -16.20
CA SER A 484 -6.05 2.66 -14.85
C SER A 484 -5.04 3.42 -14.00
N TYR A 485 -5.52 4.11 -12.98
CA TYR A 485 -4.70 4.93 -12.10
C TYR A 485 -5.05 4.64 -10.64
N PHE A 486 -4.06 4.32 -9.81
CA PHE A 486 -4.24 4.09 -8.38
C PHE A 486 -3.37 5.05 -7.59
N GLY A 487 -3.98 5.99 -6.86
CA GLY A 487 -3.25 7.06 -6.17
C GLY A 487 -3.99 7.65 -4.97
N GLY A 488 -3.29 8.48 -4.19
CA GLY A 488 -3.81 9.12 -2.99
C GLY A 488 -4.66 10.36 -3.27
N SER A 489 -5.80 10.50 -2.56
CA SER A 489 -6.77 11.59 -2.71
C SER A 489 -6.48 12.82 -1.83
N VAL A 490 -5.49 12.70 -0.94
CA VAL A 490 -5.03 13.74 -0.02
C VAL A 490 -3.51 13.65 0.14
N ASP A 491 -2.98 14.50 0.99
CA ASP A 491 -1.67 14.34 1.59
C ASP A 491 -1.52 12.94 2.22
N ILE A 492 -0.42 12.25 1.93
CA ILE A 492 -0.21 10.86 2.36
C ILE A 492 1.05 10.71 3.20
N SER A 493 1.00 9.73 4.10
CA SER A 493 2.17 9.30 4.88
C SER A 493 3.27 8.69 4.00
N TRP A 494 4.50 8.61 4.55
CA TRP A 494 5.67 8.16 3.80
C TRP A 494 5.69 6.65 3.47
N ASP A 495 5.68 5.78 4.49
CA ASP A 495 5.92 4.34 4.32
C ASP A 495 4.69 3.49 3.98
N PRO A 496 3.52 3.64 4.65
CA PRO A 496 2.35 2.80 4.37
C PRO A 496 2.00 2.66 2.88
N PRO A 497 1.91 3.74 2.09
CA PRO A 497 1.58 3.60 0.67
C PRO A 497 2.69 2.93 -0.15
N ALA A 498 3.96 3.15 0.19
CA ALA A 498 5.09 2.51 -0.47
C ALA A 498 5.11 0.99 -0.22
N ILE A 499 4.86 0.57 1.03
CA ILE A 499 4.77 -0.84 1.42
C ILE A 499 3.58 -1.51 0.73
N MET A 500 2.43 -0.84 0.65
CA MET A 500 1.28 -1.33 -0.10
C MET A 500 1.64 -1.55 -1.57
N ALA A 501 2.25 -0.55 -2.22
CA ALA A 501 2.63 -0.62 -3.63
C ALA A 501 3.65 -1.74 -3.92
N VAL A 502 4.60 -1.99 -3.01
CA VAL A 502 5.50 -3.16 -3.10
C VAL A 502 4.68 -4.45 -3.14
N GLY A 503 3.70 -4.60 -2.24
CA GLY A 503 2.82 -5.76 -2.21
C GLY A 503 1.97 -5.94 -3.49
N ILE A 504 1.53 -4.84 -4.12
CA ILE A 504 0.85 -4.87 -5.42
C ILE A 504 1.79 -5.45 -6.49
N GLY A 505 3.01 -4.93 -6.59
CA GLY A 505 4.04 -5.40 -7.51
C GLY A 505 4.38 -6.88 -7.30
N GLU A 506 4.58 -7.28 -6.04
CA GLU A 506 4.81 -8.69 -5.68
C GLU A 506 3.65 -9.59 -6.10
N SER A 507 2.41 -9.16 -5.85
CA SER A 507 1.21 -9.92 -6.21
C SER A 507 1.10 -10.07 -7.72
N MET A 508 1.30 -8.99 -8.46
CA MET A 508 1.32 -8.94 -9.92
C MET A 508 2.37 -9.89 -10.49
N GLY A 509 3.60 -9.88 -9.95
CA GLY A 509 4.68 -10.75 -10.41
C GLY A 509 4.45 -12.25 -10.09
N LYS A 510 3.93 -12.57 -8.90
CA LYS A 510 3.79 -13.96 -8.43
C LYS A 510 2.49 -14.64 -8.88
N ASN A 511 1.44 -13.88 -9.17
CA ASN A 511 0.10 -14.41 -9.41
C ASN A 511 -0.48 -13.98 -10.76
N ARG A 512 0.32 -14.12 -11.83
CA ARG A 512 -0.09 -13.82 -13.20
C ARG A 512 -1.46 -14.45 -13.52
N ASN A 513 -2.37 -13.68 -14.11
CA ASN A 513 -3.73 -14.08 -14.49
C ASN A 513 -4.65 -14.57 -13.35
N SER A 514 -4.21 -14.53 -12.09
CA SER A 514 -4.98 -15.11 -10.98
C SER A 514 -5.97 -14.13 -10.36
N TYR A 515 -5.69 -12.83 -10.45
CA TYR A 515 -6.49 -11.76 -9.87
C TYR A 515 -6.84 -10.70 -10.91
N SER A 516 -7.91 -9.97 -10.66
CA SER A 516 -8.17 -8.69 -11.29
C SER A 516 -7.22 -7.64 -10.74
N LEU A 517 -7.19 -6.46 -11.36
CA LEU A 517 -6.39 -5.34 -10.91
C LEU A 517 -6.68 -5.01 -9.44
N PHE A 518 -7.96 -4.92 -9.06
CA PHE A 518 -8.31 -4.71 -7.65
C PHE A 518 -7.93 -5.89 -6.76
N GLY A 519 -8.01 -7.14 -7.25
CA GLY A 519 -7.51 -8.29 -6.50
C GLY A 519 -6.00 -8.18 -6.20
N HIS A 520 -5.20 -7.65 -7.14
CA HIS A 520 -3.79 -7.34 -6.88
C HIS A 520 -3.61 -6.17 -5.90
N ILE A 521 -4.43 -5.12 -5.98
CA ILE A 521 -4.47 -4.01 -5.01
C ILE A 521 -4.76 -4.54 -3.60
N LEU A 522 -5.75 -5.40 -3.45
CA LEU A 522 -6.11 -6.01 -2.17
C LEU A 522 -4.98 -6.88 -1.60
N GLN A 523 -4.23 -7.59 -2.45
CA GLN A 523 -3.01 -8.27 -1.97
C GLN A 523 -1.92 -7.28 -1.51
N GLY A 524 -1.82 -6.11 -2.13
CA GLY A 524 -0.97 -5.01 -1.65
C GLY A 524 -1.40 -4.47 -0.29
N GLN A 525 -2.70 -4.25 -0.09
CA GLN A 525 -3.29 -3.86 1.20
C GLN A 525 -3.02 -4.94 2.27
N ASN A 526 -3.14 -6.22 1.92
CA ASN A 526 -2.80 -7.33 2.80
C ASN A 526 -1.30 -7.37 3.14
N HIS A 527 -0.44 -7.07 2.17
CA HIS A 527 1.00 -6.96 2.39
C HIS A 527 1.31 -5.81 3.37
N LEU A 528 0.66 -4.66 3.23
CA LEU A 528 0.77 -3.56 4.18
C LEU A 528 0.34 -3.99 5.60
N LEU A 529 -0.83 -4.61 5.73
CA LEU A 529 -1.34 -5.10 7.01
C LEU A 529 -0.39 -6.09 7.71
N GLN A 530 0.26 -6.95 6.92
CA GLN A 530 1.25 -7.88 7.44
C GLN A 530 2.53 -7.15 7.86
N ASN A 531 2.92 -6.08 7.17
CA ASN A 531 4.22 -5.41 7.33
C ASN A 531 4.21 -4.13 8.17
N TYR A 532 3.03 -3.68 8.63
CA TYR A 532 2.88 -2.44 9.38
C TYR A 532 2.09 -2.67 10.67
N SER A 533 2.62 -2.22 11.82
CA SER A 533 2.01 -2.52 13.12
C SER A 533 0.85 -1.60 13.48
N THR A 534 0.90 -0.33 13.08
CA THR A 534 -0.12 0.67 13.43
C THR A 534 -1.34 0.50 12.52
N ILE A 535 -2.47 0.14 13.11
CA ILE A 535 -3.67 -0.22 12.35
C ILE A 535 -4.42 1.02 11.84
N GLU A 536 -4.36 2.12 12.57
CA GLU A 536 -4.90 3.43 12.19
C GLU A 536 -4.27 3.91 10.88
N SER A 537 -2.93 3.88 10.76
CA SER A 537 -2.23 4.25 9.53
C SER A 537 -2.57 3.35 8.34
N ILE A 538 -2.93 2.09 8.57
CA ILE A 538 -3.37 1.17 7.50
C ILE A 538 -4.77 1.57 7.02
N VAL A 539 -5.69 1.83 7.97
CA VAL A 539 -7.07 2.28 7.66
C VAL A 539 -7.03 3.59 6.88
N GLU A 540 -6.25 4.57 7.35
CA GLU A 540 -6.11 5.85 6.65
C GLU A 540 -5.55 5.67 5.24
N ASN A 541 -4.54 4.82 5.07
CA ASN A 541 -4.02 4.52 3.73
C ASN A 541 -5.09 3.92 2.80
N HIS A 542 -6.01 3.10 3.31
CA HIS A 542 -7.13 2.59 2.51
C HIS A 542 -8.16 3.68 2.17
N VAL A 543 -8.39 4.61 3.10
CA VAL A 543 -9.27 5.77 2.88
C VAL A 543 -8.70 6.71 1.83
N TRP A 544 -7.38 6.93 1.81
CA TRP A 544 -6.72 7.83 0.86
C TRP A 544 -6.67 7.30 -0.57
N TYR A 545 -6.50 5.99 -0.77
CA TYR A 545 -6.16 5.44 -2.08
C TYR A 545 -7.37 4.98 -2.90
N HIS A 546 -7.40 5.41 -4.16
CA HIS A 546 -8.53 5.16 -5.06
C HIS A 546 -8.06 4.57 -6.38
N LEU A 547 -8.79 3.56 -6.85
CA LEU A 547 -8.65 3.05 -8.22
C LEU A 547 -9.57 3.88 -9.13
N LEU A 548 -8.96 4.69 -9.98
CA LEU A 548 -9.62 5.30 -11.12
C LEU A 548 -9.53 4.31 -12.29
N GLY A 549 -10.68 3.79 -12.73
CA GLY A 549 -10.80 2.79 -13.79
C GLY A 549 -11.48 1.49 -13.34
N ASP A 550 -11.16 0.41 -14.04
CA ASP A 550 -11.87 -0.86 -13.96
C ASP A 550 -11.30 -1.82 -12.90
N PRO A 551 -12.02 -2.14 -11.81
CA PRO A 551 -11.54 -3.08 -10.79
C PRO A 551 -11.43 -4.53 -11.26
N SER A 552 -12.13 -4.88 -12.34
CA SER A 552 -12.20 -6.24 -12.87
C SER A 552 -11.12 -6.53 -13.94
N LEU A 553 -10.34 -5.51 -14.33
CA LEU A 553 -9.33 -5.61 -15.37
C LEU A 553 -8.39 -6.80 -15.10
N LYS A 554 -8.17 -7.65 -16.10
CA LYS A 554 -7.25 -8.78 -16.00
C LYS A 554 -5.95 -8.44 -16.72
N MET A 555 -4.86 -8.37 -15.97
CA MET A 555 -3.52 -8.18 -16.53
C MET A 555 -3.03 -9.52 -17.10
N ARG A 556 -2.94 -9.62 -18.44
CA ARG A 556 -2.59 -10.85 -19.20
C ARG A 556 -1.13 -10.96 -19.60
#